data_AF-A0A1I3MU26-F1
#
_entry.id   AF-A0A1I3MU26-F1
#
_cell.length_a   1.000
_cell.length_b   1.000
_cell.length_c   1.000
_cell.angle_alpha   90.00
_cell.angle_beta   90.00
_cell.angle_gamma   90.00
#
_symmetry.space_group_name_H-M   'P 1'
#
loop_
_entity.id
_entity.type
_entity.pdbx_description
1 polymer ?
#
loop_
_entity_poly.entity_id
_entity_poly.type
_entity_poly.pdbx_seq_one_letter_code
_entity_poly.pdbx_strand_id
1 'polypeptide(L)'
;MSILNALRGINGEYEVQRVLGAFGTLTYIVTPPALIWAGKVQVSITEFCVAYPAGLAACITATAGAIAIKDRQVAKAKAETEASA
;
A
#
# COMPACT_ATOMS: atom_id res chain seq x y z
N MET A 1 11.85 0.45 14.93
CA MET A 1 10.43 0.73 14.62
C MET A 1 9.71 -0.59 14.42
N SER A 2 8.56 -0.81 15.07
CA SER A 2 7.72 -1.98 14.77
C SER A 2 6.96 -1.73 13.46
N ILE A 3 6.74 -2.77 12.65
CA ILE A 3 5.89 -2.72 11.44
C ILE A 3 4.48 -2.20 11.77
N LEU A 4 3.97 -2.52 12.95
CA LEU A 4 2.66 -2.06 13.41
C LEU A 4 2.62 -0.54 13.61
N ASN A 5 3.75 0.08 13.95
CA ASN A 5 3.83 1.53 14.10
C ASN A 5 3.82 2.24 12.74
N ALA A 6 4.26 1.59 11.65
CA ALA A 6 4.22 2.17 10.30
C ALA A 6 2.79 2.28 9.74
N LEU A 7 1.85 1.52 10.30
CA LEU A 7 0.43 1.54 9.94
C LEU A 7 -0.34 2.68 10.61
N ARG A 8 0.28 3.37 11.57
CA ARG A 8 -0.30 4.52 12.25
C ARG A 8 -0.12 5.80 11.44
N GLY A 9 -1.12 6.66 11.48
CA GLY A 9 -1.12 7.97 10.84
C GLY A 9 -0.47 9.07 11.67
N ILE A 10 -0.56 10.30 11.17
CA ILE A 10 -0.04 11.51 11.84
C ILE A 10 -0.68 11.73 13.22
N ASN A 11 -1.89 11.24 13.44
CA ASN A 11 -2.61 11.33 14.72
C ASN A 11 -2.29 10.18 15.69
N GLY A 12 -1.39 9.26 15.33
CA GLY A 12 -0.98 8.13 16.18
C GLY A 12 -1.93 6.93 16.20
N GLU A 13 -3.09 7.03 15.54
CA GLU A 13 -4.06 5.94 15.35
C GLU A 13 -3.80 5.13 14.08
N TYR A 14 -4.30 3.89 14.02
CA TYR A 14 -4.25 3.09 12.80
C TYR A 14 -5.09 3.71 11.70
N GLU A 15 -4.50 3.93 10.53
CA GLU A 15 -5.23 4.46 9.40
C GLU A 15 -5.70 3.34 8.49
N VAL A 16 -7.01 3.31 8.23
CA VAL A 16 -7.65 2.32 7.35
C VAL A 16 -6.92 2.20 6.02
N GLN A 17 -6.52 3.32 5.41
CA GLN A 17 -5.82 3.31 4.12
C GLN A 17 -4.42 2.69 4.18
N ARG A 18 -3.69 2.88 5.28
CA ARG A 18 -2.37 2.26 5.51
C ARG A 18 -2.52 0.76 5.76
N VAL A 19 -3.52 0.36 6.55
CA VAL A 19 -3.82 -1.05 6.85
C VAL A 19 -4.27 -1.78 5.58
N LEU A 20 -5.23 -1.23 4.83
CA LEU A 20 -5.71 -1.80 3.57
C LEU A 20 -4.59 -1.90 2.53
N GLY A 21 -3.77 -0.86 2.42
CA GLY A 21 -2.63 -0.86 1.51
C GLY A 21 -1.59 -1.92 1.84
N ALA A 22 -1.22 -2.04 3.11
CA ALA A 22 -0.31 -3.07 3.59
C ALA A 22 -0.87 -4.48 3.37
N PHE A 23 -2.14 -4.70 3.71
CA PHE A 23 -2.81 -5.98 3.55
C PHE A 23 -2.95 -6.37 2.08
N GLY A 24 -3.42 -5.45 1.23
CA GLY A 24 -3.55 -5.70 -0.21
C GLY A 24 -2.21 -5.99 -0.89
N THR A 25 -1.15 -5.29 -0.49
CA THR A 25 0.21 -5.57 -0.99
C THR A 25 0.69 -6.95 -0.55
N LEU A 26 0.46 -7.34 0.71
CA LEU A 26 0.77 -8.69 1.21
C LEU A 26 -0.01 -9.76 0.45
N THR A 27 -1.30 -9.55 0.19
CA THR A 27 -2.11 -10.45 -0.63
C THR A 27 -1.51 -10.59 -2.03
N TYR A 28 -1.11 -9.49 -2.66
CA TYR A 28 -0.44 -9.53 -3.96
C TYR A 28 0.91 -10.26 -3.91
N ILE A 29 1.66 -10.16 -2.82
CA ILE A 29 2.95 -10.85 -2.68
C ILE A 29 2.78 -12.37 -2.62
N VAL A 30 1.74 -12.85 -1.93
CA VAL A 30 1.61 -14.27 -1.60
C VAL A 30 0.74 -15.00 -2.62
N THR A 31 -0.38 -14.41 -3.04
CA THR A 31 -1.42 -15.12 -3.80
C THR A 31 -0.96 -15.57 -5.19
N PRO A 32 -0.36 -14.72 -6.04
CA PRO A 32 0.06 -15.15 -7.38
C PRO A 32 1.10 -16.27 -7.37
N PRO A 33 2.20 -16.21 -6.59
CA PRO A 33 3.13 -17.34 -6.48
C PRO A 33 2.47 -18.61 -5.94
N ALA A 34 1.61 -18.50 -4.93
CA ALA A 34 0.93 -19.65 -4.34
C ALA A 34 0.00 -20.35 -5.33
N LEU A 35 -0.73 -19.59 -6.16
CA LEU A 35 -1.62 -20.15 -7.19
C LEU A 35 -0.85 -20.81 -8.33
N ILE A 36 0.31 -20.27 -8.71
CA ILE A 36 1.20 -20.87 -9.69
C ILE A 36 1.78 -22.18 -9.14
N TRP A 37 2.28 -22.17 -7.91
CA TRP A 37 2.81 -23.37 -7.25
C TRP A 37 1.75 -24.47 -7.10
N ALA A 38 0.51 -24.10 -6.74
CA ALA A 38 -0.60 -25.03 -6.63
C ALA A 38 -1.14 -25.52 -7.98
N GLY A 39 -0.56 -25.08 -9.11
CA GLY A 39 -0.99 -25.45 -10.46
C GLY A 39 -2.40 -24.96 -10.82
N LYS A 40 -2.93 -23.97 -10.09
CA LYS A 40 -4.25 -23.38 -10.34
C LYS A 40 -4.21 -22.29 -11.41
N VAL A 41 -3.03 -21.73 -11.65
CA VAL A 41 -2.74 -20.77 -12.70
C VAL A 41 -1.50 -21.25 -13.44
N GLN A 42 -1.60 -21.42 -14.76
CA GLN A 42 -0.47 -21.79 -15.61
C GLN A 42 0.00 -20.54 -16.37
N VAL A 43 1.24 -20.14 -16.13
CA VAL A 43 1.91 -19.03 -16.81
C VAL A 43 3.34 -19.40 -17.09
N SER A 44 3.94 -18.78 -18.12
CA SER A 44 5.39 -18.85 -18.32
C SER A 44 6.10 -18.21 -17.13
N ILE A 45 7.09 -18.91 -16.56
CA ILE A 45 7.90 -18.37 -15.46
C ILE A 45 8.57 -17.06 -15.89
N THR A 46 9.03 -16.98 -17.14
CA THR A 46 9.66 -15.78 -17.70
C THR A 46 8.69 -14.61 -17.73
N GLU A 47 7.46 -14.82 -18.20
CA GLU A 47 6.44 -13.75 -18.24
C GLU A 47 6.05 -13.31 -16.83
N PHE A 48 5.89 -14.26 -15.90
CA PHE A 48 5.60 -13.97 -14.52
C PHE A 48 6.70 -13.11 -13.88
N CYS A 49 7.97 -13.47 -14.04
CA CYS A 49 9.10 -12.72 -13.49
C CYS A 49 9.22 -11.30 -14.06
N VAL A 50 8.74 -11.04 -15.28
CA VAL A 50 8.74 -9.70 -15.88
C VAL A 50 7.55 -8.87 -15.40
N ALA A 51 6.36 -9.47 -15.31
CA ALA A 51 5.13 -8.75 -14.99
C ALA A 51 4.90 -8.55 -13.47
N TYR A 52 5.26 -9.54 -12.66
CA TYR A 52 5.00 -9.54 -11.22
C TYR A 52 5.64 -8.36 -10.47
N PRO A 53 6.91 -7.98 -10.73
CA PRO A 53 7.50 -6.80 -10.10
C PRO A 53 6.76 -5.50 -10.45
N ALA A 54 6.25 -5.38 -11.68
CA ALA A 54 5.49 -4.21 -12.10
C ALA A 54 4.15 -4.10 -11.35
N GLY A 55 3.44 -5.22 -11.17
CA GLY A 55 2.21 -5.23 -10.37
C GLY A 55 2.45 -4.93 -8.89
N LEU A 56 3.54 -5.44 -8.32
CA LEU A 56 3.94 -5.11 -6.95
C LEU A 56 4.24 -3.61 -6.79
N ALA A 57 4.99 -3.04 -7.74
CA ALA A 57 5.26 -1.61 -7.77
C ALA A 57 3.96 -0.80 -7.86
N ALA A 58 3.02 -1.21 -8.72
CA ALA A 58 1.72 -0.56 -8.84
C ALA A 58 0.93 -0.55 -7.52
N CYS A 59 0.87 -1.68 -6.79
CA CYS A 59 0.22 -1.75 -5.47
C CYS A 59 0.84 -0.79 -4.45
N ILE A 60 2.17 -0.74 -4.40
CA ILE A 60 2.91 0.13 -3.49
C ILE A 60 2.69 1.61 -3.86
N THR A 61 2.86 1.97 -5.13
CA THR A 61 2.72 3.35 -5.60
C THR A 61 1.29 3.87 -5.45
N ALA A 62 0.28 3.06 -5.77
CA ALA A 62 -1.12 3.45 -5.57
C ALA A 62 -1.41 3.75 -4.10
N THR A 63 -0.96 2.87 -3.20
CA THR A 63 -1.15 3.01 -1.76
C THR A 63 -0.40 4.23 -1.21
N ALA A 64 0.93 4.27 -1.41
CA ALA A 64 1.79 5.32 -0.89
C ALA A 64 1.43 6.69 -1.47
N GLY A 65 1.10 6.76 -2.76
CA GLY A 65 0.65 7.97 -3.43
C GLY A 65 -0.66 8.50 -2.85
N ALA A 66 -1.65 7.63 -2.65
CA ALA A 66 -2.93 8.04 -2.08
C ALA A 66 -2.79 8.53 -0.62
N ILE A 67 -1.93 7.89 0.17
CA ILE A 67 -1.59 8.35 1.54
C ILE A 67 -0.89 9.71 1.49
N ALA A 68 0.11 9.89 0.62
CA ALA A 68 0.85 11.14 0.51
C ALA A 68 -0.04 12.33 0.13
N ILE A 69 -0.98 12.12 -0.81
CA ILE A 69 -1.95 13.15 -1.19
C ILE A 69 -2.85 13.49 0.00
N LYS A 70 -3.40 12.47 0.68
CA LYS A 70 -4.25 12.67 1.86
C LYS A 70 -3.50 13.42 2.97
N ASP A 71 -2.29 12.99 3.32
CA ASP A 71 -1.48 13.60 4.39
C ASP A 71 -1.19 15.07 4.08
N ARG A 72 -0.93 15.41 2.80
CA ARG A 72 -0.78 16.80 2.36
C ARG A 72 -2.05 17.64 2.56
N GLN A 73 -3.23 17.08 2.26
CA GLN A 73 -4.51 17.78 2.46
C GLN A 73 -4.81 18.00 3.94
N VAL A 74 -4.56 16.99 4.78
CA VAL A 74 -4.72 17.11 6.24
C VAL A 74 -3.80 18.18 6.83
N ALA A 75 -2.53 18.21 6.40
CA ALA A 75 -1.58 19.22 6.85
C ALA A 75 -2.02 20.64 6.44
N LYS A 76 -2.50 20.81 5.21
CA LYS A 76 -3.01 22.08 4.71
C LYS A 76 -4.23 22.57 5.52
N ALA A 77 -5.19 21.68 5.78
CA ALA A 77 -6.39 22.01 6.56
C ALA A 77 -6.05 22.45 8.00
N LYS A 78 -5.07 21.79 8.64
CA LYS A 78 -4.61 22.18 9.99
C LYS A 78 -4.01 23.59 9.98
N ALA A 79 -3.15 23.90 9.02
CA ALA A 79 -2.54 25.22 8.89
C ALA A 79 -3.57 26.34 8.64
N GLU A 80 -4.58 26.09 7.81
CA GLU A 80 -5.68 27.05 7.56
C GLU A 80 -6.55 27.29 8.81
N THR A 81 -6.75 26.25 9.62
CA THR A 81 -7.50 26.34 10.88
C THR A 81 -6.75 27.18 11.91
N GLU A 82 -5.44 26.98 12.07
CA GLU A 82 -4.60 27.78 12.98
C GLU A 82 -4.49 29.24 12.56
N ALA A 83 -4.49 29.53 11.25
CA ALA A 83 -4.43 30.91 10.75
C ALA A 83 -5.76 31.69 10.91
N SER A 84 -6.88 30.98 11.12
CA SER A 84 -8.21 31.58 11.28
C SER A 84 -8.65 31.71 12.74
N ALA A 85 -7.82 31.23 13.69
CA ALA A 85 -8.02 31.28 15.14
C ALA A 85 -7.22 32.43 15.76
#